data_AF-Q84RT8-F1
#
_entry.id   AF-Q84RT8-F1
#
_cell.length_a   1.000
_cell.length_b   1.000
_cell.length_c   1.000
_cell.angle_alpha   90.00
_cell.angle_beta   90.00
_cell.angle_gamma   90.00
#
_symmetry.space_group_name_H-M   'P 1'
#
loop_
_entity.id
_entity.type
_entity.pdbx_description
1 polymer ?
#
loop_
_entity_poly.entity_id
_entity_poly.type
_entity_poly.pdbx_seq_one_letter_code
_entity_poly.pdbx_strand_id
1 'polypeptide(L)'
;VISSQCSTNGIPLVRDISTLPQDNYGRPGLSHITVAGSLMHGLKEVEIWLQTFAPGTHTPIHRHSCEEVFVVLKGSGTLYLSSNSHAKSPGKPEEFQIFSNSTFYVPVNDVHQLWNTNENEDLQVLVVISRPPVKIFMYNDWLMPHTAATLKFPYFWDEHCYQTDVKDEL
;
A
#
# COMPACT_ATOMS: atom_id res chain seq x y z
N VAL A 1 8.32 14.53 19.92
CA VAL A 1 7.67 13.59 20.88
C VAL A 1 6.91 12.57 20.03
N ILE A 2 7.47 11.38 19.80
CA ILE A 2 6.94 10.38 18.82
C ILE A 2 6.49 9.07 19.53
N SER A 3 6.48 9.04 20.87
CA SER A 3 6.39 7.80 21.64
C SER A 3 4.98 7.24 21.89
N SER A 4 3.95 7.56 21.08
CA SER A 4 2.58 7.07 21.33
C SER A 4 1.79 6.60 20.11
N GLN A 5 2.40 6.47 18.93
CA GLN A 5 1.64 6.15 17.70
C GLN A 5 1.32 4.67 17.51
N CYS A 6 1.91 3.77 18.30
CA CYS A 6 1.80 2.32 18.12
C CYS A 6 1.11 1.60 19.30
N SER A 7 0.46 2.34 20.21
CA SER A 7 -0.30 1.72 21.30
C SER A 7 -1.72 1.42 20.84
N THR A 8 -2.11 0.14 20.87
CA THR A 8 -3.50 -0.27 20.62
C THR A 8 -4.45 0.08 21.78
N ASN A 9 -3.90 0.43 22.95
CA ASN A 9 -4.66 0.83 24.13
C ASN A 9 -5.01 2.33 24.09
N GLY A 10 -6.28 2.65 24.36
CA GLY A 10 -6.76 4.03 24.51
C GLY A 10 -7.01 4.79 23.21
N ILE A 11 -7.14 4.08 22.08
CA ILE A 11 -7.42 4.69 20.78
C ILE A 11 -8.87 5.21 20.76
N PRO A 12 -9.09 6.50 20.42
CA PRO A 12 -10.44 7.04 20.26
C PRO A 12 -11.23 6.29 19.18
N LEU A 13 -12.52 6.05 19.45
CA LEU A 13 -13.42 5.40 18.49
C LEU A 13 -13.57 6.23 17.20
N VAL A 14 -13.70 7.55 17.35
CA VAL A 14 -13.77 8.51 16.24
C VAL A 14 -12.46 9.28 16.21
N ARG A 15 -11.82 9.31 15.03
CA ARG A 15 -10.53 9.98 14.80
C ARG A 15 -10.63 10.90 13.60
N ASP A 16 -10.05 12.08 13.72
CA ASP A 16 -9.94 13.04 12.61
C ASP A 16 -8.75 12.67 11.73
N ILE A 17 -9.02 12.22 10.50
CA ILE A 17 -7.99 11.80 9.53
C ILE A 17 -6.99 12.92 9.25
N SER A 18 -7.42 14.19 9.28
CA SER A 18 -6.53 15.34 9.01
C SER A 18 -5.45 15.54 10.08
N THR A 19 -5.62 14.92 11.24
CA THR A 19 -4.68 14.97 12.36
C THR A 19 -3.80 13.72 12.47
N LEU A 20 -4.08 12.69 11.66
CA LEU A 20 -3.29 11.46 11.69
C LEU A 20 -1.89 11.70 11.11
N PRO A 21 -0.87 10.98 11.60
CA PRO A 21 0.49 11.10 11.07
C PRO A 21 0.55 10.77 9.59
N GLN A 22 1.22 11.62 8.83
CA GLN A 22 1.48 11.45 7.41
C GLN A 22 2.98 11.47 7.16
N ASP A 23 3.49 10.51 6.38
CA ASP A 23 4.89 10.45 6.00
C ASP A 23 5.03 9.94 4.56
N ASN A 24 6.20 10.16 3.94
CA ASN A 24 6.58 9.58 2.67
C ASN A 24 7.43 8.30 2.84
N TYR A 25 7.89 8.01 4.06
CA TYR A 25 8.71 6.85 4.41
C TYR A 25 9.93 6.66 3.50
N GLY A 26 10.57 7.78 3.13
CA GLY A 26 11.74 7.79 2.24
C GLY A 26 11.42 7.57 0.75
N ARG A 27 10.14 7.62 0.35
CA ARG A 27 9.70 7.48 -1.05
C ARG A 27 9.25 8.83 -1.60
N PRO A 28 10.09 9.54 -2.38
CA PRO A 28 9.73 10.84 -2.94
C PRO A 28 8.41 10.82 -3.72
N GLY A 29 7.57 11.82 -3.47
CA GLY A 29 6.24 11.98 -4.08
C GLY A 29 5.16 11.04 -3.56
N LEU A 30 5.46 10.16 -2.59
CA LEU A 30 4.44 9.50 -1.79
C LEU A 30 4.05 10.37 -0.60
N SER A 31 2.77 10.34 -0.26
CA SER A 31 2.24 10.70 1.05
C SER A 31 1.33 9.57 1.51
N HIS A 32 1.58 9.03 2.71
CA HIS A 32 0.84 7.89 3.26
C HIS A 32 0.31 8.20 4.65
N ILE A 33 -0.95 7.81 4.88
CA ILE A 33 -1.59 7.73 6.19
C ILE A 33 -2.21 6.33 6.32
N THR A 34 -1.89 5.59 7.39
CA THR A 34 -2.72 4.44 7.78
C THR A 34 -3.93 4.94 8.57
N VAL A 35 -5.09 4.95 7.91
CA VAL A 35 -6.35 5.45 8.47
C VAL A 35 -6.84 4.54 9.60
N ALA A 36 -6.84 3.23 9.37
CA ALA A 36 -7.16 2.21 10.36
C ALA A 36 -6.38 0.94 10.01
N GLY A 37 -5.63 0.38 10.95
CA GLY A 37 -4.69 -0.70 10.63
C GLY A 37 -4.36 -1.61 11.79
N SER A 38 -3.67 -2.69 11.48
CA SER A 38 -3.42 -3.79 12.41
C SER A 38 -2.52 -3.41 13.56
N LEU A 39 -1.29 -2.95 13.27
CA LEU A 39 -0.31 -2.62 14.29
C LEU A 39 -0.67 -1.34 15.04
N MET A 40 -1.13 -0.31 14.33
CA MET A 40 -1.47 0.98 14.95
C MET A 40 -2.82 0.99 15.67
N HIS A 41 -3.78 0.16 15.24
CA HIS A 41 -5.18 0.27 15.71
C HIS A 41 -5.82 -1.07 16.10
N GLY A 42 -5.10 -2.18 16.04
CA GLY A 42 -5.57 -3.50 16.47
C GLY A 42 -6.53 -4.20 15.50
N LEU A 43 -6.67 -3.72 14.25
CA LEU A 43 -7.52 -4.39 13.26
C LEU A 43 -6.92 -5.73 12.84
N LYS A 44 -7.78 -6.74 12.65
CA LYS A 44 -7.33 -8.12 12.40
C LYS A 44 -7.62 -8.63 10.99
N GLU A 45 -8.57 -8.00 10.31
CA GLU A 45 -9.15 -8.54 9.09
C GLU A 45 -8.99 -7.59 7.90
N VAL A 46 -9.11 -6.28 8.15
CA VAL A 46 -8.97 -5.23 7.13
C VAL A 46 -8.06 -4.11 7.62
N GLU A 47 -7.39 -3.44 6.69
CA GLU A 47 -6.59 -2.25 6.94
C GLU A 47 -6.80 -1.24 5.80
N ILE A 48 -6.78 0.03 6.16
CA ILE A 48 -7.18 1.15 5.29
C ILE A 48 -6.05 2.16 5.25
N TRP A 49 -5.63 2.54 4.05
CA TRP A 49 -4.65 3.59 3.79
C TRP A 49 -5.27 4.72 2.99
N LEU A 50 -4.82 5.94 3.26
CA LEU A 50 -4.99 7.09 2.38
C LEU A 50 -3.62 7.40 1.80
N GLN A 51 -3.50 7.33 0.48
CA GLN A 51 -2.23 7.56 -0.22
C GLN A 51 -2.40 8.64 -1.28
N THR A 52 -1.40 9.50 -1.39
CA THR A 52 -1.30 10.50 -2.46
C THR A 52 0.03 10.30 -3.19
N PHE A 53 -0.03 10.30 -4.52
CA PHE A 53 1.12 10.15 -5.41
C PHE A 53 1.25 11.43 -6.25
N ALA A 54 2.40 12.09 -6.16
CA ALA A 54 2.73 13.24 -6.99
C ALA A 54 2.88 12.83 -8.47
N PRO A 55 2.75 13.78 -9.42
CA PRO A 55 2.94 13.52 -10.85
C PRO A 55 4.22 12.71 -11.15
N GLY A 56 4.07 11.68 -11.98
CA GLY A 56 5.16 10.81 -12.41
C GLY A 56 5.61 9.77 -11.39
N THR A 57 5.05 9.75 -10.17
CA THR A 57 5.44 8.79 -9.13
C THR A 57 4.58 7.52 -9.11
N HIS A 58 5.16 6.43 -8.61
CA HIS A 58 4.55 5.11 -8.69
C HIS A 58 4.88 4.24 -7.47
N THR A 59 4.11 3.17 -7.29
CA THR A 59 4.48 2.06 -6.41
C THR A 59 5.65 1.26 -6.99
N PRO A 60 6.36 0.47 -6.18
CA PRO A 60 7.15 -0.64 -6.74
C PRO A 60 6.26 -1.57 -7.56
N ILE A 61 6.87 -2.36 -8.44
CA ILE A 61 6.23 -3.55 -9.01
C ILE A 61 6.17 -4.58 -7.90
N HIS A 62 5.00 -5.07 -7.54
CA HIS A 62 4.86 -5.93 -6.36
C HIS A 62 3.64 -6.86 -6.40
N ARG A 63 3.62 -7.81 -5.46
CA ARG A 63 2.45 -8.65 -5.15
C ARG A 63 2.29 -8.83 -3.64
N HIS A 64 1.10 -9.24 -3.22
CA HIS A 64 0.80 -9.66 -1.84
C HIS A 64 -0.32 -10.70 -1.83
N SER A 65 -0.34 -11.52 -0.76
CA SER A 65 -1.30 -12.63 -0.60
C SER A 65 -2.57 -12.22 0.16
N CYS A 66 -3.12 -11.06 -0.19
CA CYS A 66 -4.38 -10.52 0.31
C CYS A 66 -5.17 -9.88 -0.82
N GLU A 67 -6.48 -9.73 -0.61
CA GLU A 67 -7.32 -8.85 -1.43
C GLU A 67 -6.90 -7.40 -1.19
N GLU A 68 -6.91 -6.59 -2.25
CA GLU A 68 -6.67 -5.14 -2.19
C GLU A 68 -7.64 -4.42 -3.11
N VAL A 69 -8.29 -3.38 -2.59
CA VAL A 69 -9.26 -2.55 -3.30
C VAL A 69 -8.81 -1.09 -3.24
N PHE A 70 -8.88 -0.43 -4.38
CA PHE A 70 -8.61 1.00 -4.50
C PHE A 70 -9.88 1.77 -4.83
N VAL A 71 -10.05 2.93 -4.21
CA VAL A 71 -11.03 3.94 -4.58
C VAL A 71 -10.27 5.22 -4.93
N VAL A 72 -10.38 5.66 -6.18
CA VAL A 72 -9.69 6.87 -6.65
C VAL A 72 -10.50 8.09 -6.25
N LEU A 73 -9.97 8.86 -5.30
CA LEU A 73 -10.64 10.04 -4.74
C LEU A 73 -10.39 11.29 -5.59
N LYS A 74 -9.18 11.44 -6.12
CA LYS A 74 -8.75 12.58 -6.94
C LYS A 74 -7.70 12.13 -7.95
N GLY A 75 -7.66 12.82 -9.08
CA GLY A 75 -6.66 12.65 -10.12
C GLY A 75 -6.96 11.48 -11.06
N SER A 76 -5.94 11.09 -11.81
CA SER A 76 -5.95 9.96 -12.73
C SER A 76 -4.56 9.32 -12.80
N GLY A 77 -4.47 8.16 -13.42
CA GLY A 77 -3.23 7.41 -13.54
C GLY A 77 -3.40 6.14 -14.35
N THR A 78 -2.41 5.26 -14.25
CA THR A 78 -2.41 3.96 -14.91
C THR A 78 -2.13 2.86 -13.88
N LEU A 79 -2.97 1.84 -13.88
CA LEU A 79 -2.69 0.56 -13.22
C LEU A 79 -2.04 -0.37 -14.24
N TYR A 80 -0.87 -0.89 -13.90
CA TYR A 80 -0.21 -1.97 -14.62
C TYR A 80 -0.47 -3.27 -13.87
N LEU A 81 -1.03 -4.28 -14.52
CA LEU A 81 -1.42 -5.54 -13.90
C LEU A 81 -0.97 -6.74 -14.75
N SER A 82 -0.41 -7.77 -14.10
CA SER A 82 -0.17 -9.08 -14.69
C SER A 82 -0.89 -10.16 -13.89
N SER A 83 -1.88 -10.79 -14.53
CA SER A 83 -2.69 -11.87 -13.96
C SER A 83 -2.16 -13.27 -14.23
N ASN A 84 -0.96 -13.40 -14.81
CA ASN A 84 -0.41 -14.70 -15.19
C ASN A 84 0.35 -15.38 -14.05
N SER A 85 -0.37 -15.75 -12.98
CA SER A 85 0.19 -16.44 -11.81
C SER A 85 0.82 -17.82 -12.13
N HIS A 86 0.55 -18.38 -13.32
CA HIS A 86 1.12 -19.64 -13.78
C HIS A 86 2.43 -19.50 -14.55
N ALA A 87 2.78 -18.28 -14.99
CA ALA A 87 4.09 -18.01 -15.58
C ALA A 87 5.19 -18.03 -14.50
N LYS A 88 6.46 -18.07 -14.94
CA LYS A 88 7.60 -18.00 -14.02
C LYS A 88 7.91 -16.57 -13.57
N SER A 89 7.44 -15.58 -14.32
CA SER A 89 7.64 -14.14 -14.10
C SER A 89 6.39 -13.37 -14.57
N PRO A 90 6.22 -12.10 -14.16
CA PRO A 90 5.04 -11.30 -14.51
C PRO A 90 4.85 -11.15 -16.04
N GLY A 91 5.93 -10.91 -16.78
CA GLY A 91 5.85 -10.59 -18.21
C GLY A 91 5.28 -9.19 -18.46
N LYS A 92 4.90 -8.90 -19.71
CA LYS A 92 4.34 -7.59 -20.08
C LYS A 92 3.00 -7.37 -19.35
N PRO A 93 2.85 -6.28 -18.57
CA PRO A 93 1.59 -5.98 -17.90
C PRO A 93 0.53 -5.48 -18.90
N GLU A 94 -0.73 -5.69 -18.53
CA GLU A 94 -1.87 -4.97 -19.08
C GLU A 94 -1.97 -3.59 -18.42
N GLU A 95 -2.45 -2.60 -19.17
CA GLU A 95 -2.52 -1.20 -18.75
C GLU A 95 -3.99 -0.76 -18.66
N PHE A 96 -4.38 -0.27 -17.49
CA PHE A 96 -5.74 0.19 -17.21
C PHE A 96 -5.72 1.65 -16.77
N GLN A 97 -6.41 2.51 -17.50
CA GLN A 97 -6.58 3.91 -17.11
C GLN A 97 -7.52 3.99 -15.91
N ILE A 98 -7.08 4.70 -14.88
CA ILE A 98 -7.88 4.99 -13.68
C ILE A 98 -8.14 6.48 -13.60
N PHE A 99 -9.29 6.84 -13.04
CA PHE A 99 -9.75 8.23 -12.98
C PHE A 99 -10.54 8.48 -11.69
N SER A 100 -10.73 9.75 -11.34
CA SER A 100 -11.48 10.12 -10.14
C SER A 100 -12.87 9.49 -10.10
N ASN A 101 -13.28 9.01 -8.93
CA ASN A 101 -14.52 8.28 -8.71
C ASN A 101 -14.60 6.91 -9.41
N SER A 102 -13.46 6.32 -9.77
CA SER A 102 -13.36 4.91 -10.18
C SER A 102 -12.89 4.03 -9.02
N THR A 103 -13.13 2.72 -9.14
CA THR A 103 -12.60 1.70 -8.25
C THR A 103 -12.08 0.52 -9.04
N PHE A 104 -11.07 -0.14 -8.49
CA PHE A 104 -10.53 -1.39 -9.01
C PHE A 104 -10.07 -2.25 -7.85
N TYR A 105 -9.91 -3.55 -8.11
CA TYR A 105 -9.35 -4.49 -7.15
C TYR A 105 -8.20 -5.25 -7.80
N VAL A 106 -7.21 -5.61 -6.99
CA VAL A 106 -6.09 -6.46 -7.41
C VAL A 106 -6.41 -7.90 -6.99
N PRO A 107 -6.50 -8.86 -7.91
CA PRO A 107 -6.63 -10.27 -7.55
C PRO A 107 -5.47 -10.74 -6.68
N VAL A 108 -5.76 -11.63 -5.73
CA VAL A 108 -4.76 -12.11 -4.76
C VAL A 108 -3.52 -12.64 -5.48
N ASN A 109 -2.34 -12.16 -5.05
CA ASN A 109 -1.01 -12.48 -5.61
C ASN A 109 -0.72 -12.00 -7.05
N ASP A 110 -1.63 -11.29 -7.71
CA ASP A 110 -1.31 -10.68 -9.00
C ASP A 110 -0.24 -9.58 -8.86
N VAL A 111 0.62 -9.49 -9.86
CA VAL A 111 1.73 -8.55 -9.86
C VAL A 111 1.26 -7.26 -10.48
N HIS A 112 1.44 -6.16 -9.77
CA HIS A 112 0.89 -4.88 -10.20
C HIS A 112 1.78 -3.70 -9.81
N GLN A 113 1.48 -2.57 -10.44
CA GLN A 113 2.06 -1.26 -10.15
C GLN A 113 1.01 -0.18 -10.40
N LEU A 114 0.84 0.70 -9.42
CA LEU A 114 0.04 1.91 -9.56
C LEU A 114 0.97 3.08 -9.89
N TRP A 115 0.68 3.80 -10.98
CA TRP A 115 1.45 4.95 -11.42
C TRP A 115 0.55 6.16 -11.62
N ASN A 116 0.86 7.27 -10.97
CA ASN A 116 0.36 8.58 -11.37
C ASN A 116 1.01 9.02 -12.69
N THR A 117 0.39 8.65 -13.81
CA THR A 117 0.79 9.06 -15.16
C THR A 117 0.25 10.44 -15.55
N ASN A 118 -0.50 11.11 -14.67
CA ASN A 118 -0.93 12.48 -14.90
C ASN A 118 0.22 13.44 -14.57
N GLU A 119 0.53 14.36 -15.49
CA GLU A 119 1.67 15.27 -15.35
C GLU A 119 1.38 16.49 -14.47
N ASN A 120 0.09 16.76 -14.19
CA ASN A 120 -0.34 18.05 -13.65
C ASN A 120 -1.00 17.97 -12.28
N GLU A 121 -1.51 16.81 -11.88
CA GLU A 121 -2.24 16.66 -10.62
C GLU A 121 -1.82 15.42 -9.82
N ASP A 122 -1.98 15.53 -8.50
CA ASP A 122 -1.79 14.40 -7.61
C ASP A 122 -2.90 13.35 -7.79
N LEU A 123 -2.50 12.08 -7.73
CA LEU A 123 -3.41 10.94 -7.62
C LEU A 123 -3.62 10.62 -6.15
N GLN A 124 -4.86 10.73 -5.67
CA GLN A 124 -5.21 10.36 -4.30
C GLN A 124 -6.13 9.13 -4.30
N VAL A 125 -5.78 8.13 -3.50
CA VAL A 125 -6.50 6.86 -3.41
C VAL A 125 -6.74 6.47 -1.95
N LEU A 126 -7.92 5.91 -1.70
CA LEU A 126 -8.16 5.10 -0.52
C LEU A 126 -7.87 3.64 -0.89
N VAL A 127 -7.05 2.97 -0.09
CA VAL A 127 -6.66 1.58 -0.29
C VAL A 127 -7.20 0.76 0.87
N VAL A 128 -7.82 -0.39 0.57
CA VAL A 128 -8.32 -1.32 1.58
C VAL A 128 -7.71 -2.69 1.30
N ILE A 129 -7.00 -3.25 2.27
CA ILE A 129 -6.45 -4.60 2.18
C ILE A 129 -7.13 -5.54 3.17
N SER A 130 -7.18 -6.82 2.84
CA SER A 130 -7.47 -7.88 3.81
C SER A 130 -6.19 -8.44 4.44
N ARG A 131 -6.33 -9.21 5.52
CA ARG A 131 -5.23 -9.95 6.19
C ARG A 131 -4.00 -9.07 6.56
N PRO A 132 -4.20 -7.92 7.22
CA PRO A 132 -3.10 -7.05 7.62
C PRO A 132 -2.22 -7.68 8.73
N PRO A 133 -0.99 -7.17 8.96
CA PRO A 133 -0.29 -6.20 8.13
C PRO A 133 0.20 -6.80 6.81
N VAL A 134 0.35 -5.94 5.80
CA VAL A 134 0.67 -6.36 4.43
C VAL A 134 2.05 -7.03 4.33
N LYS A 135 2.15 -8.08 3.53
CA LYS A 135 3.41 -8.78 3.20
C LYS A 135 3.68 -8.59 1.71
N ILE A 136 4.62 -7.71 1.38
CA ILE A 136 4.86 -7.27 0.01
C ILE A 136 6.08 -7.98 -0.58
N PHE A 137 5.91 -8.66 -1.72
CA PHE A 137 7.01 -9.17 -2.53
C PHE A 137 7.30 -8.19 -3.67
N MET A 138 8.48 -7.56 -3.65
CA MET A 138 8.88 -6.55 -4.63
C MET A 138 9.67 -7.16 -5.78
N TYR A 139 9.48 -6.59 -6.98
CA TYR A 139 10.20 -6.92 -8.19
C TYR A 139 11.02 -5.74 -8.66
N ASN A 140 12.21 -6.01 -9.20
CA ASN A 140 13.04 -4.99 -9.83
C ASN A 140 12.52 -4.61 -11.23
N ASP A 141 11.93 -5.57 -11.94
CA ASP A 141 11.35 -5.40 -13.25
C ASP A 141 10.26 -6.47 -13.52
N TRP A 142 9.54 -6.31 -14.62
CA TRP A 142 8.45 -7.20 -15.03
C TRP A 142 8.91 -8.59 -15.53
N LEU A 143 10.20 -8.80 -15.76
CA LEU A 143 10.78 -10.07 -16.22
C LEU A 143 11.38 -10.88 -15.07
N MET A 144 11.56 -10.27 -13.90
CA MET A 144 12.08 -10.92 -12.71
C MET A 144 11.22 -12.13 -12.32
N PRO A 145 11.82 -13.32 -12.10
CA PRO A 145 11.08 -14.50 -11.69
C PRO A 145 10.34 -14.30 -10.36
N HIS A 146 9.13 -14.87 -10.23
CA HIS A 146 8.34 -14.78 -9.00
C HIS A 146 9.08 -15.31 -7.77
N THR A 147 9.93 -16.32 -7.95
CA THR A 147 10.78 -16.92 -6.91
C THR A 147 11.94 -16.05 -6.47
N ALA A 148 12.31 -15.05 -7.28
CA ALA A 148 13.38 -14.11 -6.96
C ALA A 148 12.85 -12.84 -6.28
N ALA A 149 11.54 -12.59 -6.33
CA ALA A 149 10.92 -11.41 -5.71
C ALA A 149 11.24 -11.34 -4.20
N THR A 150 11.61 -10.15 -3.74
CA THR A 150 12.11 -9.95 -2.37
C THR A 150 10.96 -9.58 -1.45
N LEU A 151 10.77 -10.34 -0.36
CA LEU A 151 9.83 -9.99 0.69
C LEU A 151 10.32 -8.75 1.45
N LYS A 152 9.47 -7.73 1.54
CA LYS A 152 9.62 -6.59 2.46
C LYS A 152 8.53 -6.68 3.52
N PHE A 153 8.93 -7.11 4.72
CA PHE A 153 8.07 -7.20 5.90
C PHE A 153 8.90 -6.94 7.18
N PRO A 154 8.43 -6.08 8.12
CA PRO A 154 7.31 -5.13 7.96
C PRO A 154 7.54 -4.18 6.78
N TYR A 155 6.46 -3.66 6.19
CA TYR A 155 6.58 -2.62 5.18
C TYR A 155 6.88 -1.27 5.85
N PHE A 156 7.33 -0.28 5.08
CA PHE A 156 7.97 0.92 5.64
C PHE A 156 7.12 1.66 6.68
N TRP A 157 5.79 1.73 6.48
CA TRP A 157 4.87 2.36 7.43
C TRP A 157 4.56 1.56 8.69
N ASP A 158 4.90 0.27 8.71
CA ASP A 158 4.72 -0.64 9.83
C ASP A 158 5.99 -0.84 10.67
N GLU A 159 7.16 -0.44 10.16
CA GLU A 159 8.47 -0.72 10.78
C GLU A 159 8.55 -0.25 12.24
N HIS A 160 8.05 0.96 12.52
CA HIS A 160 8.12 1.53 13.87
C HIS A 160 7.26 0.76 14.88
N CYS A 161 6.02 0.42 14.50
CA CYS A 161 5.09 -0.27 15.39
C CYS A 161 5.49 -1.73 15.59
N TYR A 162 5.91 -2.41 14.52
CA TYR A 162 6.38 -3.79 14.59
C TYR A 162 7.57 -3.97 15.55
N GLN A 163 8.50 -3.01 15.59
CA GLN A 163 9.62 -3.04 16.53
C GLN A 163 9.21 -2.82 18.00
N THR A 164 8.10 -2.13 18.24
CA THR A 164 7.59 -1.86 19.58
C THR A 164 6.89 -3.10 20.15
N ASP A 165 6.01 -3.73 19.35
CA ASP A 165 5.28 -4.94 19.76
C ASP A 165 6.22 -6.10 20.13
N VAL A 166 7.29 -6.31 19.34
CA VAL A 166 8.28 -7.37 19.61
C VAL A 166 9.05 -7.13 20.93
N LYS A 167 9.17 -5.88 21.38
CA LYS A 167 9.88 -5.55 22.63
C LYS A 167 9.02 -5.75 23.87
N ASP A 168 7.71 -5.59 23.76
CA ASP A 168 6.79 -5.76 24.91
C ASP A 168 6.47 -7.24 25.20
N GLU A 169 6.80 -8.16 24.29
CA GLU A 169 6.65 -9.62 24.46
C GLU A 169 7.91 -10.34 25.00
N LEU A 170 9.01 -9.62 25.26
CA LEU A 170 10.29 -10.15 25.78
C LEU A 170 10.54 -9.72 27.24
#